data_AF-A0A9X4LLE7-F1
#
_entry.id   AF-A0A9X4LLE7-F1
#
_cell.length_a   1.000
_cell.length_b   1.000
_cell.length_c   1.000
_cell.angle_alpha   90.00
_cell.angle_beta   90.00
_cell.angle_gamma   90.00
#
_symmetry.space_group_name_H-M   'P 1'
#
loop_
_entity.id
_entity.type
_entity.pdbx_description
1 polymer ?
#
loop_
_entity_poly.entity_id
_entity_poly.type
_entity_poly.pdbx_seq_one_letter_code
_entity_poly.pdbx_strand_id
1 'polypeptide(L)'
;MRTLLPLLLLLPALPARAADEPARDPMAWPPALRSAVAAAQAASAGGAEAPDNAIRQVVFSNGRGYVVVRGRRYGVGEQLDGARIERVTEQAVWLRESGRLRREPLYGGVEKRPPPTAPAQAASGTKNSKEKP
;
A
#
# COMPACT_ATOMS: atom_id res chain seq x y z
N MET A 1 -63.68 21.95 65.04
CA MET A 1 -63.37 20.56 64.65
C MET A 1 -62.90 20.62 63.19
N ARG A 2 -61.65 20.98 62.90
CA ARG A 2 -60.49 20.08 62.69
C ARG A 2 -60.79 18.92 61.73
N THR A 3 -60.66 19.17 60.43
CA THR A 3 -60.53 18.14 59.38
C THR A 3 -59.30 18.44 58.51
N LEU A 4 -58.69 17.35 58.04
CA LEU A 4 -57.31 17.17 57.58
C LEU A 4 -56.95 17.80 56.22
N LEU A 5 -55.67 18.20 56.13
CA LEU A 5 -54.76 18.35 54.96
C LEU A 5 -54.59 16.99 54.20
N PRO A 6 -53.92 16.82 53.03
CA PRO A 6 -53.61 17.66 51.85
C PRO A 6 -54.15 17.04 50.51
N LEU A 7 -54.29 17.84 49.45
CA LEU A 7 -54.42 17.30 48.07
C LEU A 7 -53.07 17.40 47.34
N LEU A 8 -52.48 16.22 47.19
CA LEU A 8 -51.41 15.77 46.29
C LEU A 8 -50.95 16.75 45.18
N LEU A 9 -49.68 17.17 45.25
CA LEU A 9 -48.89 17.66 44.12
C LEU A 9 -48.61 16.50 43.15
N LEU A 10 -49.28 16.51 41.99
CA LEU A 10 -49.02 15.56 40.91
C LEU A 10 -47.85 16.08 40.04
N LEU A 11 -46.64 15.60 40.33
CA LEU A 11 -45.43 15.84 39.55
C LEU A 11 -45.41 14.87 38.34
N PRO A 12 -45.46 15.32 37.07
CA PRO A 12 -45.32 14.40 35.95
C PRO A 12 -43.87 13.94 35.84
N ALA A 13 -43.63 12.66 36.11
CA ALA A 13 -42.35 12.00 35.88
C ALA A 13 -42.04 12.00 34.38
N LEU A 14 -41.02 12.74 33.96
CA LEU A 14 -40.38 12.56 32.65
C LEU A 14 -39.67 11.21 32.65
N PRO A 15 -40.00 10.25 31.76
CA PRO A 15 -39.14 9.09 31.57
C PRO A 15 -37.80 9.56 30.97
N ALA A 16 -36.74 9.42 31.76
CA ALA A 16 -35.37 9.52 31.30
C ALA A 16 -35.17 8.46 30.20
N ARG A 17 -35.02 8.90 28.95
CA ARG A 17 -34.68 8.02 27.85
C ARG A 17 -33.21 7.64 28.02
N ALA A 18 -32.96 6.56 28.74
CA ALA A 18 -31.68 5.87 28.68
C ALA A 18 -31.47 5.52 27.19
N ALA A 19 -30.50 6.19 26.57
CA ALA A 19 -30.00 5.76 25.27
C ALA A 19 -29.31 4.41 25.52
N ASP A 20 -30.06 3.33 25.31
CA ASP A 20 -29.53 2.00 25.15
C ASP A 20 -28.63 2.06 23.91
N GLU A 21 -27.35 2.38 24.11
CA GLU A 21 -26.35 2.25 23.06
C GLU A 21 -26.31 0.75 22.72
N PRO A 22 -26.77 0.34 21.52
CA PRO A 22 -26.76 -1.08 21.18
C PRO A 22 -25.33 -1.56 21.33
N ALA A 23 -25.14 -2.60 22.16
CA ALA A 23 -23.85 -3.17 22.47
C ALA A 23 -23.03 -3.29 21.18
N ARG A 24 -22.04 -2.40 21.00
CA ARG A 24 -21.18 -2.42 19.82
C ARG A 24 -20.50 -3.78 19.80
N ASP A 25 -20.78 -4.54 18.74
CA ASP A 25 -20.07 -5.78 18.48
C ASP A 25 -18.55 -5.46 18.44
N PRO A 26 -17.75 -6.03 19.35
CA PRO A 26 -16.31 -5.77 19.40
C PRO A 26 -15.56 -6.33 18.19
N MET A 27 -16.20 -7.20 17.39
CA MET A 27 -15.66 -7.68 16.11
C MET A 27 -16.12 -6.82 14.93
N ALA A 28 -17.07 -5.89 15.11
CA ALA A 28 -17.50 -5.01 14.05
C ALA A 28 -16.39 -4.03 13.68
N TRP A 29 -16.00 -4.05 12.41
CA TRP A 29 -15.00 -3.13 11.90
C TRP A 29 -15.46 -1.67 12.02
N PRO A 30 -14.52 -0.74 12.30
CA PRO A 30 -14.79 0.68 12.26
C PRO A 30 -15.39 1.09 10.91
N PRO A 31 -16.33 2.05 10.87
CA PRO A 31 -16.99 2.47 9.62
C PRO A 31 -15.99 2.85 8.52
N ALA A 32 -14.90 3.56 8.86
CA ALA A 32 -13.86 3.94 7.93
C ALA A 32 -13.17 2.74 7.26
N LEU A 33 -12.92 1.66 8.01
CA LEU A 33 -12.31 0.45 7.48
C LEU A 33 -13.29 -0.31 6.58
N ARG A 34 -14.57 -0.38 6.95
CA ARG A 34 -15.62 -0.96 6.10
C ARG A 34 -15.73 -0.23 4.77
N SER A 35 -15.73 1.10 4.78
CA SER A 35 -15.76 1.91 3.55
C SER A 35 -14.51 1.71 2.69
N ALA A 36 -13.32 1.63 3.29
CA ALA A 36 -12.07 1.38 2.57
C ALA A 36 -12.06 0.00 1.90
N VAL A 37 -12.52 -1.04 2.59
CA VAL A 37 -12.61 -2.40 2.02
C VAL A 37 -13.65 -2.46 0.90
N ALA A 38 -14.81 -1.83 1.08
CA ALA A 38 -15.82 -1.75 0.02
C ALA A 38 -15.29 -1.03 -1.23
N ALA A 39 -14.53 0.07 -1.05
CA ALA A 39 -13.90 0.79 -2.15
C ALA A 39 -12.81 -0.05 -2.84
N ALA A 40 -11.99 -0.78 -2.08
CA ALA A 40 -10.98 -1.68 -2.64
C ALA A 40 -11.61 -2.85 -3.41
N GLN A 41 -12.71 -3.42 -2.90
CA GLN A 41 -13.45 -4.47 -3.61
C GLN A 41 -14.11 -3.95 -4.89
N ALA A 42 -14.68 -2.74 -4.86
CA ALA A 42 -15.24 -2.09 -6.05
C ALA A 42 -14.16 -1.79 -7.10
N ALA A 43 -12.96 -1.36 -6.68
CA ALA A 43 -11.81 -1.20 -7.57
C ALA A 43 -11.30 -2.54 -8.14
N SER A 44 -11.43 -3.62 -7.37
CA SER A 44 -11.01 -4.96 -7.79
C SER A 44 -12.03 -5.65 -8.71
N ALA A 45 -13.31 -5.26 -8.65
CA ALA A 45 -14.37 -5.84 -9.48
C ALA A 45 -14.22 -5.53 -10.99
N GLY A 46 -13.41 -4.51 -11.34
CA GLY A 46 -13.00 -4.23 -12.72
C GLY A 46 -11.62 -4.78 -13.09
N GLY A 47 -10.94 -5.47 -12.17
CA GLY A 47 -9.62 -6.04 -12.39
C GLY A 47 -9.72 -7.26 -13.29
N ALA A 48 -9.41 -7.10 -14.58
CA ALA A 48 -9.14 -8.23 -15.45
C ALA A 48 -8.15 -9.16 -14.74
N GLU A 49 -8.50 -10.44 -14.64
CA GLU A 49 -7.60 -11.44 -14.08
C GLU A 49 -6.28 -11.35 -14.83
N ALA A 50 -5.23 -10.86 -14.15
CA ALA A 50 -3.96 -10.65 -14.82
C ALA A 50 -3.50 -12.00 -15.37
N PRO A 51 -3.13 -12.04 -16.66
CA PRO A 51 -3.01 -13.28 -17.39
C PRO A 51 -2.00 -14.20 -16.71
N ASP A 52 -2.11 -15.50 -16.94
CA ASP A 52 -1.30 -16.53 -16.28
C ASP A 52 0.23 -16.30 -16.42
N ASN A 53 0.63 -15.56 -17.45
CA ASN A 53 2.00 -15.16 -17.74
C ASN A 53 2.41 -13.80 -17.14
N ALA A 54 1.57 -13.18 -16.30
CA ALA A 54 1.90 -11.94 -15.62
C ALA A 54 3.03 -12.16 -14.62
N ILE A 55 4.06 -11.31 -14.69
CA ILE A 55 5.19 -11.40 -13.78
C ILE A 55 4.80 -10.81 -12.43
N ARG A 56 4.62 -11.69 -11.44
CA ARG A 56 4.18 -11.31 -10.08
C ARG A 56 5.30 -11.40 -9.04
N GLN A 57 6.36 -12.14 -9.36
CA GLN A 57 7.42 -12.44 -8.40
C GLN A 57 8.80 -12.31 -9.02
N VAL A 58 9.67 -11.62 -8.29
CA VAL A 58 11.10 -11.56 -8.54
C VAL A 58 11.87 -11.93 -7.28
N VAL A 59 13.01 -12.57 -7.45
CA VAL A 59 13.90 -12.96 -6.36
C VAL A 59 15.30 -12.43 -6.67
N PHE A 60 15.94 -11.83 -5.68
CA PHE A 60 17.33 -11.43 -5.77
C PHE A 60 18.20 -12.42 -4.99
N SER A 61 19.19 -13.00 -5.67
CA SER A 61 20.13 -13.95 -5.08
C SER A 61 21.52 -13.70 -5.67
N ASN A 62 22.55 -13.63 -4.82
CA ASN A 62 23.93 -13.34 -5.24
C ASN A 62 24.06 -12.08 -6.12
N GLY A 63 23.32 -11.02 -5.78
CA GLY A 63 23.31 -9.76 -6.54
C GLY A 63 22.62 -9.83 -7.92
N ARG A 64 21.96 -10.93 -8.26
CA ARG A 64 21.27 -11.13 -9.54
C ARG A 64 19.77 -11.25 -9.33
N GLY A 65 19.00 -10.59 -10.19
CA GLY A 65 17.54 -10.67 -10.21
C GLY A 65 17.05 -11.83 -11.08
N TYR A 66 16.06 -12.56 -10.57
CA TYR A 66 15.39 -13.68 -11.24
C TYR A 66 13.89 -13.44 -11.25
N VAL A 67 13.25 -13.70 -12.38
CA VAL A 67 11.79 -13.75 -12.50
C VAL A 67 11.32 -15.15 -12.12
N VAL A 68 10.27 -15.26 -11.30
CA VAL A 68 9.68 -16.54 -10.92
C VAL A 68 8.30 -16.67 -11.55
N VAL A 69 8.15 -17.67 -12.42
CA VAL A 69 6.87 -18.01 -13.06
C VAL A 69 6.66 -19.51 -12.93
N ARG A 70 5.49 -19.92 -12.42
CA ARG A 70 5.10 -21.34 -12.24
C ARG A 70 6.19 -22.17 -11.54
N GLY A 71 6.82 -21.60 -10.52
CA GLY A 71 7.88 -22.26 -9.72
C GLY A 71 9.26 -22.34 -10.40
N ARG A 72 9.43 -21.79 -11.60
CA ARG A 72 10.71 -21.77 -12.32
C ARG A 72 11.35 -20.38 -12.26
N ARG A 73 12.68 -20.36 -12.13
CA ARG A 73 13.48 -19.12 -12.10
C ARG A 73 14.07 -18.84 -13.47
N TYR A 74 13.91 -17.62 -13.96
CA TYR A 74 14.46 -17.12 -15.21
C TYR A 74 15.32 -15.87 -14.95
N GLY A 75 16.55 -15.87 -15.42
CA GLY A 75 17.48 -14.76 -15.32
C GLY A 75 17.50 -13.87 -16.56
N VAL A 76 18.26 -12.77 -16.46
CA VAL A 76 18.55 -11.90 -17.62
C VAL A 76 19.20 -12.71 -18.75
N GLY A 77 18.69 -12.53 -19.97
CA GLY A 77 19.11 -13.23 -21.18
C GLY A 77 18.25 -14.44 -21.53
N GLU A 78 17.51 -15.01 -20.57
CA GLU A 78 16.63 -16.15 -20.80
C GLU A 78 15.31 -15.73 -21.44
N GLN A 79 14.61 -16.70 -22.05
CA GLN A 79 13.29 -16.50 -22.64
C GLN A 79 12.19 -16.84 -21.65
N LEU A 80 11.20 -15.96 -21.57
CA LEU A 80 9.96 -16.12 -20.83
C LEU A 80 8.80 -15.84 -21.80
N ASP A 81 8.01 -16.88 -22.11
CA ASP A 81 6.85 -16.81 -23.01
C ASP A 81 7.13 -16.11 -24.35
N GLY A 82 8.29 -16.38 -24.95
CA GLY A 82 8.70 -15.79 -26.24
C GLY A 82 9.36 -14.41 -26.15
N ALA A 83 9.41 -13.81 -24.96
CA ALA A 83 10.14 -12.57 -24.72
C ALA A 83 11.47 -12.82 -23.99
N ARG A 84 12.54 -12.13 -24.38
CA ARG A 84 13.83 -12.19 -23.70
C ARG A 84 13.86 -11.23 -22.51
N ILE A 85 14.32 -11.70 -21.35
CA ILE A 85 14.51 -10.84 -20.17
C ILE A 85 15.76 -9.97 -20.38
N GLU A 86 15.60 -8.66 -20.43
CA GLU A 86 16.70 -7.71 -20.61
C GLU A 86 17.19 -7.13 -19.28
N ARG A 87 16.27 -6.91 -18.34
CA ARG A 87 16.59 -6.35 -17.02
C ARG A 87 15.56 -6.76 -15.99
N VAL A 88 16.03 -7.06 -14.78
CA VAL A 88 15.19 -7.31 -13.61
C VAL A 88 15.54 -6.30 -12.52
N THR A 89 14.53 -5.59 -12.00
CA THR A 89 14.66 -4.69 -10.85
C THR A 89 13.57 -5.00 -9.83
N GLU A 90 13.67 -4.41 -8.64
CA GLU A 90 12.65 -4.52 -7.59
C GLU A 90 11.26 -4.04 -8.03
N GLN A 91 11.18 -3.12 -8.99
CA GLN A 91 9.95 -2.41 -9.35
C GLN A 91 9.35 -2.89 -10.66
N ALA A 92 10.20 -3.34 -11.58
CA ALA A 92 9.80 -3.71 -12.92
C ALA A 92 10.77 -4.71 -13.56
N VAL A 93 10.27 -5.41 -14.56
CA VAL A 93 11.03 -6.27 -15.46
C VAL A 93 10.94 -5.69 -16.86
N TRP A 94 12.06 -5.68 -17.58
CA TRP A 94 12.12 -5.29 -18.98
C TRP A 94 12.23 -6.53 -19.84
N LEU A 95 11.29 -6.67 -20.77
CA LEU A 95 11.16 -7.79 -21.68
C LEU A 95 11.35 -7.30 -23.11
N ARG A 96 12.12 -8.03 -23.91
CA ARG A 96 12.24 -7.81 -25.35
C ARG A 96 11.41 -8.83 -26.11
N GLU A 97 10.46 -8.37 -26.89
CA GLU A 97 9.60 -9.19 -27.74
C GLU A 97 9.58 -8.59 -29.14
N SER A 98 9.89 -9.40 -30.17
CA SER A 98 9.89 -8.95 -31.58
C SER A 98 10.69 -7.65 -31.81
N GLY A 99 11.82 -7.50 -31.12
CA GLY A 99 12.69 -6.32 -31.19
C GLY A 99 12.22 -5.11 -30.37
N ARG A 100 11.02 -5.13 -29.78
CA ARG A 100 10.49 -4.06 -28.93
C ARG A 100 10.78 -4.33 -27.46
N LEU A 101 11.11 -3.28 -26.71
CA LEU A 101 11.33 -3.34 -25.27
C LEU A 101 10.03 -2.94 -24.54
N ARG A 102 9.51 -3.85 -23.72
CA ARG A 102 8.31 -3.66 -22.87
C ARG A 102 8.73 -3.61 -21.40
N ARG A 103 8.14 -2.67 -20.66
CA ARG A 103 8.30 -2.59 -19.20
C ARG A 103 7.08 -3.21 -18.53
N GLU A 104 7.30 -4.23 -17.72
CA GLU A 104 6.30 -4.90 -16.90
C GLU A 104 6.44 -4.45 -15.44
N PRO A 105 5.52 -3.64 -14.88
CA PRO A 105 5.57 -3.26 -13.46
C PRO A 105 5.17 -4.45 -12.58
N LEU A 106 5.91 -4.67 -11.48
CA LEU A 106 5.62 -5.75 -10.53
C LEU A 106 4.50 -5.37 -9.55
N TYR A 107 4.50 -4.10 -9.13
CA TYR A 107 3.55 -3.57 -8.14
C TYR A 107 2.88 -2.33 -8.72
N GLY A 108 1.67 -2.51 -9.26
CA GLY A 108 0.88 -1.41 -9.79
C GLY A 108 0.54 -0.40 -8.69
N GLY A 109 0.76 0.89 -8.98
CA GLY A 109 0.44 1.98 -8.03
C GLY A 109 1.42 2.15 -6.86
N VAL A 110 2.47 1.34 -6.78
CA VAL A 110 3.53 1.50 -5.77
C VAL A 110 4.70 2.26 -6.39
N GLU A 111 5.01 3.43 -5.85
CA GLU A 111 6.19 4.21 -6.23
C GLU A 111 7.16 4.32 -5.05
N LYS A 112 8.42 3.95 -5.27
CA LYS A 112 9.48 4.16 -4.27
C LYS A 112 9.87 5.64 -4.28
N ARG A 113 9.45 6.39 -3.26
CA ARG A 113 9.93 7.76 -3.06
C ARG A 113 11.41 7.72 -2.64
N PRO A 114 12.31 8.41 -3.35
CA PRO A 114 13.70 8.49 -2.92
C PRO A 114 13.78 9.12 -1.53
N PRO A 115 14.69 8.66 -0.65
CA PRO A 115 14.90 9.33 0.62
C PRO A 115 15.27 10.79 0.35
N PRO A 116 14.80 11.75 1.17
CA PRO A 116 15.18 13.14 1.02
C PRO A 116 16.71 13.22 1.08
N THR A 117 17.31 13.66 -0.01
CA THR A 117 18.75 13.89 -0.09
C THR A 117 19.09 14.94 0.95
N ALA A 118 19.87 14.57 1.97
CA ALA A 118 20.43 15.55 2.90
C ALA A 118 21.17 16.62 2.06
N PRO A 119 21.01 17.93 2.37
CA PRO A 119 21.71 18.96 1.64
C PRO A 119 23.21 18.66 1.69
N ALA A 120 23.84 18.68 0.50
CA ALA A 120 25.27 18.47 0.37
C ALA A 120 25.98 19.41 1.35
N GLN A 121 26.70 18.86 2.32
CA GLN A 121 27.62 19.66 3.11
C GLN A 121 28.58 20.28 2.12
N ALA A 122 28.49 21.61 2.00
CA ALA A 122 29.35 22.40 1.16
C ALA A 122 30.79 21.99 1.43
N ALA A 123 31.51 21.66 0.36
CA ALA A 123 32.95 21.49 0.40
C ALA A 123 33.56 22.80 0.92
N SER A 124 33.80 22.88 2.22
CA SER A 124 34.60 23.91 2.86
C SER A 124 36.02 23.70 2.40
N GLY A 125 36.47 24.56 1.50
CA GLY A 125 37.80 24.47 0.92
C GLY A 125 38.92 24.70 1.92
N THR A 126 40.08 24.18 1.56
CA THR A 126 41.38 24.76 1.93
C THR A 126 42.23 24.79 0.67
N LYS A 127 42.25 25.96 0.02
CA LYS A 127 43.34 26.38 -0.86
C LYS A 127 44.53 26.68 0.06
N ASN A 128 45.57 25.85 0.08
CA ASN A 128 46.82 26.22 0.76
C ASN A 128 48.03 25.95 -0.14
N SER A 129 48.75 27.05 -0.35
CA SER A 129 50.16 27.24 -0.72
C SER A 129 50.78 26.43 -1.85
N LYS A 130 50.95 27.16 -2.95
CA LYS A 130 52.01 27.00 -3.94
C LYS A 130 53.29 27.62 -3.34
N GLU A 131 54.19 26.79 -2.80
CA GLU A 131 55.58 27.18 -2.59
C GLU A 131 56.40 26.62 -3.75
N LYS A 132 57.17 27.49 -4.40
CA LYS A 132 57.88 27.28 -5.67
C LYS A 132 59.33 26.86 -5.36
N PRO A 133 59.98 26.01 -6.19
CA PRO A 133 61.35 25.51 -6.00
C PRO A 133 62.43 26.58 -5.98
#